data_AF-A0A1S1R849-F1
#
_entry.id   AF-A0A1S1R849-F1
#
_cell.length_a   1.000
_cell.length_b   1.000
_cell.length_c   1.000
_cell.angle_alpha   90.00
_cell.angle_beta   90.00
_cell.angle_gamma   90.00
#
_symmetry.space_group_name_H-M   'P 1'
#
loop_
_entity.id
_entity.type
_entity.pdbx_description
1 polymer ?
#
loop_
_entity_poly.entity_id
_entity_poly.type
_entity_poly.pdbx_seq_one_letter_code
_entity_poly.pdbx_strand_id
1 'polypeptide(L)'
;MDDDTIDTLAEIYDRESSARQLLDRAGFPPSRLPSWQASGPLEFWREVGRLVRLGVVEDGPRTILRLALKDFPGNLALQRAQGPHHGVLSKKSL
;
A
#
# COMPACT_ATOMS: atom_id res chain seq x y z
N MET A 1 5.01 -1.80 3.67
CA MET A 1 5.10 -1.89 2.21
C MET A 1 6.51 -1.60 1.79
N ASP A 2 7.02 -2.42 0.88
CA ASP A 2 8.24 -2.16 0.11
C ASP A 2 7.97 -1.13 -1.00
N ASP A 3 9.03 -0.71 -1.67
CA ASP A 3 8.98 0.34 -2.69
C ASP A 3 8.31 -0.16 -3.97
N ASP A 4 8.56 -1.40 -4.40
CA ASP A 4 7.90 -2.01 -5.57
C ASP A 4 6.37 -2.02 -5.44
N THR A 5 5.84 -2.32 -4.25
CA THR A 5 4.39 -2.25 -3.99
C THR A 5 3.89 -0.81 -4.06
N ILE A 6 4.65 0.15 -3.53
CA ILE A 6 4.28 1.57 -3.55
C ILE A 6 4.21 2.08 -4.99
N ASP A 7 5.22 1.77 -5.80
CA ASP A 7 5.26 2.15 -7.22
C ASP A 7 4.09 1.51 -7.98
N THR A 8 3.84 0.23 -7.77
CA THR A 8 2.69 -0.49 -8.36
C THR A 8 1.36 0.17 -7.98
N LEU A 9 1.17 0.55 -6.72
CA LEU A 9 -0.04 1.21 -6.26
C LEU A 9 -0.19 2.62 -6.85
N ALA A 10 0.92 3.36 -7.00
CA ALA A 10 0.92 4.68 -7.63
C ALA A 10 0.57 4.62 -9.13
N GLU A 11 0.94 3.55 -9.82
CA GLU A 11 0.58 3.33 -11.22
C GLU A 11 -0.90 2.96 -11.40
N ILE A 12 -1.43 2.02 -10.60
CA ILE A 12 -2.81 1.52 -10.80
C ILE A 12 -3.88 2.36 -10.08
N TYR A 13 -3.49 3.13 -9.06
CA TYR A 13 -4.32 4.13 -8.39
C TYR A 13 -3.71 5.53 -8.58
N ASP A 14 -3.59 5.93 -9.84
CA ASP A 14 -3.01 7.20 -10.30
C ASP A 14 -3.93 8.42 -10.15
N ARG A 15 -5.15 8.22 -9.65
CA ARG A 15 -6.17 9.26 -9.44
C ARG A 15 -6.58 9.33 -7.98
N GLU A 16 -6.81 10.56 -7.50
CA GLU A 16 -7.18 10.80 -6.10
C GLU A 16 -8.42 10.01 -5.70
N SER A 17 -9.43 9.98 -6.57
CA SER A 17 -10.69 9.30 -6.31
C SER A 17 -10.52 7.79 -6.13
N SER A 18 -9.73 7.13 -6.99
CA SER A 18 -9.52 5.69 -6.90
C SER A 18 -8.66 5.31 -5.70
N ALA A 19 -7.61 6.09 -5.41
CA ALA A 19 -6.79 5.89 -4.22
C ALA A 19 -7.60 6.07 -2.92
N ARG A 20 -8.40 7.14 -2.81
CA ARG A 20 -9.27 7.37 -1.65
C ARG A 20 -10.30 6.25 -1.47
N GLN A 21 -10.92 5.77 -2.55
CA GLN A 21 -11.87 4.65 -2.48
C GLN A 21 -11.24 3.34 -2.00
N LEU A 22 -9.99 3.06 -2.39
CA LEU A 22 -9.25 1.91 -1.86
C LEU A 22 -8.98 2.08 -0.37
N LEU A 23 -8.50 3.25 0.05
CA LEU A 23 -8.12 3.50 1.44
C LEU A 23 -9.33 3.54 2.38
N ASP A 24 -10.47 4.05 1.92
CA ASP A 24 -11.75 3.98 2.64
C ASP A 24 -12.19 2.53 2.89
N ARG A 25 -12.18 1.67 1.85
CA ARG A 25 -12.44 0.23 2.00
C ARG A 25 -11.42 -0.48 2.89
N ALA A 26 -10.20 0.04 2.97
CA ALA A 26 -9.15 -0.47 3.84
C ALA A 26 -9.29 0.03 5.29
N GLY A 27 -10.21 0.94 5.59
CA GLY A 27 -10.46 1.46 6.94
C GLY A 27 -9.58 2.64 7.35
N PHE A 28 -8.98 3.36 6.39
CA PHE A 28 -8.23 4.57 6.72
C PHE A 28 -9.15 5.68 7.22
N PRO A 29 -8.83 6.32 8.36
CA PRO A 29 -9.55 7.51 8.78
C PRO A 29 -9.27 8.67 7.81
N PRO A 30 -10.30 9.33 7.25
CA PRO A 30 -10.12 10.40 6.26
C PRO A 30 -9.22 11.55 6.74
N SER A 31 -9.22 11.84 8.04
CA SER A 31 -8.40 12.89 8.66
C SER A 31 -6.90 12.57 8.73
N ARG A 32 -6.50 11.31 8.50
CA ARG A 32 -5.10 10.88 8.44
C ARG A 32 -4.58 10.71 7.01
N LEU A 33 -5.44 10.87 6.00
CA LEU A 33 -5.02 10.68 4.62
C LEU A 33 -4.07 11.80 4.17
N PRO A 34 -3.04 11.47 3.37
CA PRO A 34 -2.13 12.48 2.82
C PRO A 34 -2.88 13.45 1.90
N SER A 35 -2.31 14.65 1.69
CA SER A 35 -2.79 15.55 0.66
C SER A 35 -2.37 15.04 -0.71
N TRP A 36 -3.34 14.79 -1.60
CA TRP A 36 -3.06 14.39 -2.97
C TRP A 36 -2.41 15.51 -3.79
N GLN A 37 -2.98 16.71 -3.69
CA GLN A 37 -2.59 17.88 -4.51
C GLN A 37 -1.17 18.37 -4.23
N ALA A 38 -0.62 18.06 -3.06
CA ALA A 38 0.72 18.50 -2.68
C ALA A 38 1.84 17.63 -3.27
N SER A 39 1.54 16.42 -3.76
CA SER A 39 2.57 15.38 -3.88
C SER A 39 2.42 14.45 -5.09
N GLY A 40 1.22 14.36 -5.70
CA GLY A 40 0.97 13.43 -6.79
C GLY A 40 0.94 11.95 -6.33
N PRO A 41 0.71 11.00 -7.26
CA PRO A 41 0.41 9.61 -6.90
C PRO A 41 1.52 8.91 -6.10
N LEU A 42 2.78 9.02 -6.56
CA LEU A 42 3.90 8.30 -5.95
C LEU A 42 4.14 8.74 -4.50
N GLU A 43 4.26 10.05 -4.26
CA GLU A 43 4.49 10.56 -2.91
C GLU A 43 3.28 10.35 -1.99
N PHE A 44 2.06 10.40 -2.56
CA PHE A 44 0.86 10.02 -1.82
C PHE A 44 0.96 8.59 -1.28
N TRP A 45 1.32 7.62 -2.13
CA TRP A 45 1.47 6.22 -1.72
C TRP A 45 2.68 5.97 -0.82
N ARG A 46 3.76 6.75 -0.94
CA ARG A 46 4.87 6.74 0.02
C ARG A 46 4.41 7.16 1.41
N GLU A 47 3.61 8.22 1.54
CA GLU A 47 3.06 8.66 2.83
C GLU A 47 2.05 7.63 3.37
N VAL A 48 1.17 7.08 2.54
CA VAL A 48 0.32 5.94 2.96
C VAL A 48 1.19 4.79 3.49
N GLY A 49 2.26 4.43 2.79
CA GLY A 49 3.22 3.42 3.24
C GLY A 49 3.82 3.71 4.61
N ARG A 50 4.13 4.98 4.91
CA ARG A 50 4.59 5.42 6.25
C ARG A 50 3.48 5.28 7.29
N LEU A 51 2.27 5.75 7.01
CA LEU A 51 1.12 5.64 7.92
C LEU A 51 0.78 4.18 8.26
N VAL A 52 0.89 3.29 7.28
CA VAL A 52 0.72 1.84 7.48
C VAL A 52 1.79 1.29 8.43
N ARG A 53 3.06 1.67 8.26
CA ARG A 53 4.16 1.24 9.17
C ARG A 53 3.95 1.77 10.60
N LEU A 54 3.27 2.91 10.75
CA LEU A 54 2.90 3.49 12.04
C LEU A 54 1.64 2.85 12.65
N GLY A 55 0.99 1.90 11.97
CA GLY A 55 -0.15 1.16 12.51
C GLY A 55 -1.47 1.94 12.50
N VAL A 56 -1.64 2.92 11.60
CA VAL A 56 -2.92 3.67 11.48
C VAL A 56 -4.10 2.75 11.17
N VAL A 57 -3.85 1.63 10.49
CA VAL A 57 -4.82 0.58 10.20
C VAL A 57 -4.22 -0.77 10.59
N GLU A 58 -4.95 -1.55 11.38
CA GLU A 58 -4.57 -2.92 11.75
C GLU A 58 -4.46 -3.81 10.50
N ASP A 59 -3.38 -4.59 10.40
CA ASP A 59 -3.06 -5.37 9.21
C ASP A 59 -3.08 -4.57 7.89
N GLY A 60 -2.84 -3.25 7.96
CA GLY A 60 -2.93 -2.30 6.84
C GLY A 60 -2.27 -2.77 5.54
N PRO A 61 -1.01 -3.27 5.52
CA PRO A 61 -0.40 -3.72 4.28
C PRO A 61 -1.17 -4.89 3.64
N ARG A 62 -1.58 -5.88 4.45
CA ARG A 62 -2.31 -7.06 3.97
C ARG A 62 -3.70 -6.69 3.49
N THR A 63 -4.38 -5.79 4.19
CA THR A 63 -5.71 -5.30 3.81
C THR A 63 -5.66 -4.55 2.48
N ILE A 64 -4.69 -3.64 2.30
CA ILE A 64 -4.48 -2.90 1.05
C ILE A 64 -4.20 -3.87 -0.11
N LEU A 65 -3.23 -4.78 0.04
CA LEU A 65 -2.86 -5.73 -1.02
C LEU A 65 -4.03 -6.63 -1.43
N ARG A 66 -4.78 -7.17 -0.45
CA ARG A 66 -5.96 -8.02 -0.72
C ARG A 66 -7.03 -7.26 -1.50
N LEU A 67 -7.31 -6.00 -1.13
CA LEU A 67 -8.29 -5.18 -1.84
C LEU A 67 -7.79 -4.79 -3.23
N ALA A 68 -6.50 -4.44 -3.36
CA ALA A 68 -5.91 -4.12 -4.64
C ALA A 68 -5.91 -5.32 -5.60
N LEU A 69 -5.68 -6.54 -5.10
CA LEU A 69 -5.80 -7.77 -5.88
C LEU A 69 -7.25 -8.13 -6.24
N LYS A 70 -8.24 -7.69 -5.46
CA LYS A 70 -9.64 -7.83 -5.85
C LYS A 70 -9.98 -6.96 -7.06
N ASP A 71 -9.40 -5.76 -7.12
CA ASP A 71 -9.62 -4.82 -8.21
C ASP A 71 -8.73 -5.15 -9.44
N PHE A 72 -7.51 -5.64 -9.21
CA PHE A 72 -6.50 -5.97 -10.22
C PHE A 72 -5.97 -7.41 -10.05
N PRO A 73 -6.79 -8.45 -10.33
CA PRO A 73 -6.44 -9.83 -10.03
C PRO A 73 -5.23 -10.35 -10.83
N GLY A 74 -4.96 -9.80 -12.01
CA GLY A 74 -3.83 -10.18 -12.86
C GLY A 74 -2.51 -9.46 -12.57
N ASN A 75 -2.45 -8.57 -11.57
CA ASN A 75 -1.24 -7.80 -11.29
C ASN A 75 -0.19 -8.66 -10.57
N LEU A 76 0.85 -9.06 -11.31
CA LEU A 76 1.92 -9.94 -10.81
C LEU A 76 2.73 -9.32 -9.67
N ALA A 77 2.90 -8.00 -9.64
CA ALA A 77 3.64 -7.32 -8.57
C ALA A 77 2.86 -7.40 -7.24
N LEU A 78 1.55 -7.12 -7.28
CA LEU A 78 0.67 -7.29 -6.12
C LEU A 78 0.60 -8.75 -5.65
N GLN A 79 0.54 -9.71 -6.58
CA GLN A 79 0.53 -11.15 -6.24
C GLN A 79 1.81 -11.57 -5.52
N ARG A 80 2.98 -11.09 -5.99
CA ARG A 80 4.27 -11.34 -5.34
C ARG A 80 4.33 -10.73 -3.94
N ALA A 81 3.85 -9.50 -3.79
CA ALA A 81 3.80 -8.80 -2.50
C ALA A 81 2.83 -9.47 -1.49
N GLN A 82 1.74 -10.09 -1.96
CA GLN A 82 0.76 -10.80 -1.14
C GLN A 82 1.21 -12.20 -0.73
N GLY A 83 2.14 -12.81 -1.47
CA GLY A 83 2.77 -14.08 -1.14
C GLY A 83 3.41 -14.05 0.25
N PRO A 84 3.82 -15.21 0.81
CA PRO A 84 4.43 -15.26 2.13
C PRO A 84 5.59 -14.27 2.15
N HIS A 85 5.43 -13.23 2.98
CA HIS A 85 6.44 -12.21 3.23
C HIS A 85 7.78 -12.93 3.38
N HIS A 86 8.73 -12.61 2.52
CA HIS A 86 10.15 -12.89 2.76
C HIS A 86 10.58 -11.99 3.94
N GLY A 87 10.09 -12.32 5.12
CA GLY A 87 10.49 -11.76 6.39
C GLY A 87 11.37 -12.80 7.07
N VAL A 88 12.67 -12.48 7.17
CA VAL A 88 13.69 -13.11 8.02
C VAL A 88 14.40 -14.35 7.44
N LEU A 89 15.40 -14.10 6.57
CA LEU A 89 16.72 -14.75 6.69
C LEU A 89 17.84 -13.75 6.39
N SER A 90 18.11 -12.88 7.36
CA SER A 90 19.48 -12.54 7.73
C SER A 90 19.53 -12.14 9.20
N LYS A 91 19.29 -13.15 10.04
CA LYS A 91 19.99 -13.29 11.32
C LYS A 91 20.73 -14.62 11.31
N LYS A 92 22.06 -14.55 11.13
CA LYS A 92 23.14 -15.40 11.66
C LYS A 92 24.45 -14.72 11.22
N SER A 93 25.21 -14.11 12.13
CA SER A 93 26.25 -14.74 12.98
C SER A 93 27.41 -15.25 12.09
N LEU A 94 28.68 -14.88 12.27
CA LEU A 94 29.45 -14.42 13.43
C LEU A 94 30.24 -13.13 13.14
#